data_AF-D2Z451-F1
#
_entry.id   AF-D2Z451-F1
#
_cell.length_a   1.000
_cell.length_b   1.000
_cell.length_c   1.000
_cell.angle_alpha   90.00
_cell.angle_beta   90.00
_cell.angle_gamma   90.00
#
_symmetry.space_group_name_H-M   'P 1'
#
loop_
_entity.id
_entity.type
_entity.pdbx_description
1 polymer ?
#
loop_
_entity_poly.entity_id
_entity_poly.type
_entity_poly.pdbx_seq_one_letter_code
_entity_poly.pdbx_strand_id
1 'polypeptide(L)'
;MAAINRISGERSGGVEVPLKGDGRAVSSSGGRGSSFDQTVQIMELEALFKELEDVGTKLSSVPSTAIMSRYRELVRQLLDRALKGVRLRRDLKWRRGDKRGFLVVEQTDAWLEELEQVLFRENSRTRVLRLMEDIKGCLISLLF
;
A
#
# COMPACT_ATOMS: atom_id res chain seq x y z
N MET A 1 -23.61 -59.94 -45.98
CA MET A 1 -22.84 -61.19 -45.77
C MET A 1 -21.44 -61.01 -46.35
N ALA A 2 -20.47 -61.81 -45.90
CA ALA A 2 -19.00 -61.64 -46.04
C ALA A 2 -18.46 -60.41 -45.26
N ALA A 3 -17.57 -60.47 -44.26
CA ALA A 3 -16.50 -61.38 -43.78
C ALA A 3 -15.07 -60.97 -44.18
N ILE A 4 -14.10 -61.38 -43.33
CA ILE A 4 -12.63 -61.09 -43.34
C ILE A 4 -12.32 -59.69 -42.72
N ASN A 5 -11.37 -59.48 -41.78
CA ASN A 5 -10.36 -60.36 -41.16
C ASN A 5 -10.15 -60.13 -39.62
N ARG A 6 -9.17 -60.84 -39.06
CA ARG A 6 -8.59 -60.86 -37.69
C ARG A 6 -7.58 -59.72 -37.41
N ILE A 7 -7.39 -59.39 -36.13
CA ILE A 7 -6.06 -59.16 -35.51
C ILE A 7 -6.01 -59.94 -34.17
N SER A 8 -4.88 -60.59 -33.89
CA SER A 8 -4.56 -61.26 -32.62
C SER A 8 -3.60 -60.37 -31.82
N GLY A 9 -3.74 -60.32 -30.49
CA GLY A 9 -3.01 -59.35 -29.65
C GLY A 9 -2.94 -59.74 -28.17
N GLU A 10 -2.23 -60.83 -27.92
CA GLU A 10 -1.39 -61.15 -26.74
C GLU A 10 -1.79 -60.79 -25.30
N ARG A 11 -1.75 -61.83 -24.45
CA ARG A 11 -1.70 -61.73 -22.99
C ARG A 11 -0.30 -61.34 -22.50
N SER A 12 -0.22 -60.33 -21.65
CA SER A 12 0.61 -60.28 -20.42
C SER A 12 0.19 -59.02 -19.67
N GLY A 13 0.11 -58.98 -18.34
CA GLY A 13 0.71 -59.83 -17.33
C GLY A 13 0.96 -58.87 -16.17
N GLY A 14 0.06 -58.85 -15.19
CA GLY A 14 0.05 -57.80 -14.17
C GLY A 14 1.29 -57.84 -13.29
N VAL A 15 1.90 -56.67 -13.06
CA VAL A 15 2.88 -56.46 -12.00
C VAL A 15 2.49 -55.19 -11.27
N GLU A 16 1.87 -55.37 -10.12
CA GLU A 16 1.54 -54.33 -9.16
C GLU A 16 2.76 -54.08 -8.26
N VAL A 17 3.19 -52.82 -8.15
CA VAL A 17 4.42 -52.40 -7.44
C VAL A 17 4.07 -51.20 -6.54
N PRO A 18 4.48 -51.18 -5.27
CA PRO A 18 3.81 -50.36 -4.27
C PRO A 18 4.24 -48.88 -4.29
N LEU A 19 3.27 -48.01 -4.02
CA LEU A 19 3.47 -46.58 -3.78
C LEU A 19 4.30 -46.35 -2.51
N LYS A 20 5.59 -46.03 -2.68
CA LYS A 20 6.42 -45.48 -1.61
C LYS A 20 6.62 -43.99 -1.88
N GLY A 21 5.94 -43.15 -1.11
CA GLY A 21 6.09 -41.71 -1.20
C GLY A 21 7.42 -41.23 -0.61
N ASP A 22 8.18 -40.46 -1.39
CA ASP A 22 8.77 -39.19 -0.95
C ASP A 22 9.07 -38.37 -2.22
N GLY A 23 8.60 -37.12 -2.31
CA GLY A 23 8.45 -36.48 -3.62
C GLY A 23 7.99 -35.01 -3.63
N ARG A 24 8.29 -34.28 -2.55
CA ARG A 24 8.43 -32.81 -2.47
C ARG A 24 7.89 -31.99 -3.65
N ALA A 25 6.60 -31.64 -3.62
CA ALA A 25 6.02 -30.66 -4.54
C ALA A 25 6.60 -29.25 -4.26
N VAL A 26 7.63 -28.85 -5.02
CA VAL A 26 8.13 -27.46 -5.01
C VAL A 26 7.35 -26.64 -6.03
N SER A 27 6.21 -26.10 -5.58
CA SER A 27 5.45 -25.09 -6.32
C SER A 27 6.17 -23.73 -6.27
N SER A 28 7.21 -23.54 -7.09
CA SER A 28 7.93 -22.26 -7.20
C SER A 28 7.49 -21.42 -8.41
N SER A 29 6.21 -21.09 -8.47
CA SER A 29 5.62 -20.17 -9.46
C SER A 29 4.92 -18.98 -8.78
N GLY A 30 5.66 -18.20 -7.99
CA GLY A 30 5.10 -17.08 -7.21
C GLY A 30 5.97 -15.81 -7.09
N GLY A 31 7.14 -15.76 -7.72
CA GLY A 31 8.15 -14.72 -7.44
C GLY A 31 8.01 -13.38 -8.17
N ARG A 32 7.21 -13.26 -9.25
CA ARG A 32 7.23 -12.07 -10.13
C ARG A 32 6.14 -11.04 -9.87
N GLY A 33 4.99 -11.46 -9.32
CA GLY A 33 3.86 -10.54 -9.05
C GLY A 33 4.18 -9.50 -7.97
N SER A 34 4.82 -9.93 -6.88
CA SER A 34 5.06 -9.08 -5.70
C SER A 34 5.98 -7.88 -5.96
N SER A 35 6.96 -7.99 -6.87
CA SER A 35 7.93 -6.92 -7.14
C SER A 35 7.34 -5.81 -8.03
N PHE A 36 6.55 -6.22 -9.04
CA PHE A 36 5.85 -5.26 -9.91
C PHE A 36 4.78 -4.49 -9.12
N ASP A 37 3.94 -5.19 -8.35
CA ASP A 37 2.92 -4.59 -7.50
C ASP A 37 3.52 -3.59 -6.49
N GLN A 38 4.63 -3.96 -5.85
CA GLN A 38 5.37 -3.04 -4.95
C GLN A 38 5.90 -1.80 -5.68
N THR A 39 6.40 -1.94 -6.91
CA THR A 39 6.89 -0.80 -7.71
C THR A 39 5.75 0.14 -8.07
N VAL A 40 4.59 -0.40 -8.48
CA VAL A 40 3.38 0.40 -8.77
C VAL A 40 2.93 1.16 -7.52
N GLN A 41 2.86 0.51 -6.36
CA GLN A 41 2.49 1.17 -5.09
C GLN A 41 3.45 2.32 -4.71
N ILE A 42 4.75 2.16 -4.95
CA ILE A 42 5.75 3.23 -4.71
C ILE A 42 5.49 4.41 -5.66
N MET A 43 5.31 4.16 -6.96
CA MET A 43 5.04 5.21 -7.94
C MET A 43 3.73 5.97 -7.65
N GLU A 44 2.67 5.27 -7.23
CA GLU A 44 1.42 5.89 -6.80
C GLU A 44 1.57 6.74 -5.53
N LEU A 45 2.53 6.41 -4.67
CA LEU A 45 2.81 7.15 -3.44
C LEU A 45 3.63 8.41 -3.73
N GLU A 46 4.66 8.29 -4.58
CA GLU A 46 5.45 9.43 -5.08
C GLU A 46 4.56 10.43 -5.82
N ALA A 47 3.59 9.95 -6.61
CA ALA A 47 2.62 10.80 -7.28
C ALA A 47 1.73 11.59 -6.29
N LEU A 48 1.23 10.95 -5.22
CA LEU A 48 0.47 11.65 -4.17
C LEU A 48 1.32 12.66 -3.41
N PHE A 49 2.58 12.34 -3.08
CA PHE A 49 3.48 13.28 -2.41
C PHE A 49 3.76 14.51 -3.29
N LYS A 50 4.02 14.30 -4.58
CA LYS A 50 4.18 15.40 -5.53
C LYS A 50 2.94 16.29 -5.61
N GLU A 51 1.75 15.68 -5.66
CA GLU A 51 0.50 16.46 -5.68
C GLU A 51 0.32 17.26 -4.36
N LEU A 52 0.68 16.67 -3.22
CA LEU A 52 0.66 17.34 -1.91
C LEU A 52 1.61 18.54 -1.87
N GLU A 53 2.81 18.43 -2.44
CA GLU A 53 3.77 19.54 -2.58
C GLU A 53 3.25 20.65 -3.51
N ASP A 54 2.70 20.29 -4.67
CA ASP A 54 2.10 21.25 -5.61
C ASP A 54 0.92 22.01 -4.97
N VAL A 55 0.08 21.31 -4.20
CA VAL A 55 -1.07 21.90 -3.48
C VAL A 55 -0.59 22.75 -2.30
N GLY A 56 0.41 22.30 -1.53
CA GLY A 56 1.01 23.07 -0.43
C GLY A 56 1.70 24.36 -0.90
N THR A 57 2.37 24.32 -2.05
CA THR A 57 2.98 25.50 -2.69
C THR A 57 1.92 26.51 -3.12
N LYS A 58 0.79 26.05 -3.67
CA LYS A 58 -0.36 26.92 -4.00
C LYS A 58 -1.01 27.48 -2.74
N LEU A 59 -1.18 26.68 -1.69
CA LEU A 59 -1.81 27.08 -0.44
C LEU A 59 -0.98 28.13 0.33
N SER A 60 0.34 27.95 0.38
CA SER A 60 1.29 28.89 1.02
C SER A 60 1.56 30.18 0.24
N SER A 61 0.97 30.32 -0.97
CA SER A 61 0.97 31.55 -1.78
C SER A 61 -0.41 32.20 -1.87
N VAL A 62 -1.49 31.42 -1.89
CA VAL A 62 -2.87 31.90 -1.90
C VAL A 62 -3.72 31.13 -0.87
N PRO A 63 -4.07 31.75 0.28
CA PRO A 63 -5.02 31.17 1.23
C PRO A 63 -6.38 30.92 0.56
N SER A 64 -6.78 29.66 0.44
CA SER A 64 -8.02 29.26 -0.20
C SER A 64 -8.58 28.01 0.44
N THR A 65 -9.84 28.06 0.86
CA THR A 65 -10.54 26.94 1.53
C THR A 65 -10.68 25.72 0.62
N ALA A 66 -10.82 25.91 -0.69
CA ALA A 66 -10.82 24.84 -1.68
C ALA A 66 -9.44 24.15 -1.77
N ILE A 67 -8.34 24.93 -1.75
CA ILE A 67 -6.98 24.39 -1.79
C ILE A 67 -6.65 23.68 -0.46
N MET A 68 -7.05 24.26 0.67
CA MET A 68 -6.92 23.64 2.00
C MET A 68 -7.68 22.30 2.08
N SER A 69 -8.92 22.26 1.55
CA SER A 69 -9.71 21.03 1.49
C SER A 69 -9.02 19.93 0.66
N ARG A 70 -8.43 20.29 -0.49
CA ARG A 70 -7.64 19.36 -1.31
C ARG A 70 -6.38 18.89 -0.59
N TYR A 71 -5.69 19.78 0.12
CA TYR A 71 -4.51 19.43 0.92
C TYR A 71 -4.87 18.42 2.02
N ARG A 72 -5.94 18.68 2.79
CA ARG A 72 -6.44 17.77 3.84
C ARG A 72 -6.84 16.40 3.30
N GLU A 73 -7.46 16.35 2.12
CA GLU A 73 -7.82 15.11 1.46
C GLU A 73 -6.59 14.27 1.05
N LEU A 74 -5.57 14.90 0.46
CA LEU A 74 -4.32 14.22 0.10
C LEU A 74 -3.57 13.66 1.33
N VAL A 75 -3.52 14.43 2.42
CA VAL A 75 -2.93 13.96 3.70
C VAL A 75 -3.69 12.75 4.24
N ARG A 76 -5.03 12.75 4.17
CA ARG A 76 -5.85 11.59 4.59
C ARG A 76 -5.62 10.35 3.74
N GLN A 77 -5.50 10.49 2.42
CA GLN A 77 -5.19 9.37 1.53
C GLN A 77 -3.80 8.78 1.81
N LEU A 78 -2.80 9.62 2.09
CA LEU A 78 -1.46 9.18 2.48
C LEU A 78 -1.46 8.47 3.85
N LEU A 79 -2.20 8.99 4.85
CA LEU A 79 -2.38 8.33 6.15
C LEU A 79 -3.06 6.95 6.03
N ASP A 80 -4.15 6.84 5.25
CA ASP A 80 -4.85 5.58 5.06
C ASP A 80 -3.97 4.52 4.37
N ARG A 81 -3.21 4.91 3.33
CA ARG A 81 -2.20 4.05 2.71
C ARG A 81 -1.11 3.62 3.71
N ALA A 82 -0.63 4.55 4.54
CA ALA A 82 0.37 4.25 5.57
C ALA A 82 -0.16 3.24 6.60
N LEU A 83 -1.36 3.45 7.11
CA LEU A 83 -2.01 2.54 8.06
C LEU A 83 -2.27 1.16 7.45
N LYS A 84 -2.66 1.09 6.17
CA LYS A 84 -2.82 -0.17 5.41
C LYS A 84 -1.49 -0.91 5.23
N GLY A 85 -0.41 -0.23 4.81
CA GLY A 85 0.92 -0.83 4.69
C GLY A 85 1.48 -1.32 6.03
N VAL A 86 1.30 -0.55 7.09
CA VAL A 86 1.70 -0.92 8.47
C VAL A 86 0.79 -2.01 9.05
N ARG A 87 -0.44 -2.22 8.54
CA ARG A 87 -1.28 -3.39 8.83
C ARG A 87 -0.78 -4.65 8.11
N LEU A 88 -0.56 -4.60 6.79
CA LEU A 88 0.02 -5.70 6.01
C LEU A 88 1.33 -6.23 6.60
N ARG A 89 2.21 -5.34 7.07
CA ARG A 89 3.46 -5.72 7.78
C ARG A 89 3.24 -6.30 9.17
N ARG A 90 2.12 -5.97 9.85
CA ARG A 90 1.76 -6.47 11.19
C ARG A 90 0.95 -7.77 11.17
N ASP A 91 0.23 -8.09 10.11
CA ASP A 91 -0.51 -9.35 9.98
C ASP A 91 0.42 -10.58 10.08
N LEU A 92 1.68 -10.41 9.68
CA LEU A 92 2.76 -11.40 9.86
C LEU A 92 3.29 -11.53 11.31
N LYS A 93 3.01 -10.57 12.20
CA LYS A 93 3.51 -10.49 13.60
C LYS A 93 2.52 -9.80 14.54
N TRP A 94 1.32 -10.38 14.69
CA TRP A 94 0.23 -9.77 15.45
C TRP A 94 0.44 -9.77 16.97
N ARG A 95 0.77 -8.63 17.60
CA ARG A 95 0.36 -8.27 19.00
C ARG A 95 0.37 -6.76 19.30
N ARG A 96 -0.72 -6.30 19.95
CA ARG A 96 -0.85 -5.12 20.87
C ARG A 96 -0.41 -3.69 20.44
N GLY A 97 0.05 -3.45 19.22
CA GLY A 97 0.64 -2.15 18.83
C GLY A 97 -0.29 -1.01 18.35
N ASP A 98 -1.61 -1.17 18.32
CA ASP A 98 -2.47 -0.31 17.47
C ASP A 98 -2.63 1.15 17.93
N LYS A 99 -2.33 1.46 19.20
CA LYS A 99 -2.40 2.83 19.75
C LYS A 99 -1.53 3.84 19.00
N ARG A 100 -0.40 3.41 18.43
CA ARG A 100 0.55 4.31 17.76
C ARG A 100 0.01 4.83 16.43
N GLY A 101 -0.78 4.04 15.70
CA GLY A 101 -1.41 4.50 14.46
C GLY A 101 -2.47 5.56 14.72
N PHE A 102 -3.31 5.32 15.73
CA PHE A 102 -4.36 6.26 16.15
C PHE A 102 -3.79 7.61 16.59
N LEU A 103 -2.79 7.62 17.48
CA LEU A 103 -2.13 8.85 17.94
C LEU A 103 -1.52 9.69 16.80
N VAL A 104 -1.03 9.05 15.74
CA VAL A 104 -0.45 9.77 14.61
C VAL A 104 -1.54 10.39 13.72
N VAL A 105 -2.69 9.74 13.55
CA VAL A 105 -3.85 10.35 12.88
C VAL A 105 -4.32 11.57 13.66
N GLU A 106 -4.55 11.45 14.98
CA GLU A 106 -4.97 12.58 15.82
C GLU A 106 -3.97 13.74 15.77
N GLN A 107 -2.66 13.46 15.86
CA GLN A 107 -1.62 14.49 15.76
C GLN A 107 -1.61 15.18 14.39
N THR A 108 -1.90 14.46 13.31
CA THR A 108 -1.93 15.01 11.95
C THR A 108 -3.18 15.84 11.71
N ASP A 109 -4.36 15.40 12.17
CA ASP A 109 -5.59 16.20 12.12
C ASP A 109 -5.46 17.48 12.97
N ALA A 110 -4.78 17.44 14.13
CA ALA A 110 -4.48 18.63 14.93
C ALA A 110 -3.58 19.64 14.19
N TRP A 111 -2.54 19.19 13.49
CA TRP A 111 -1.72 20.08 12.66
C TRP A 111 -2.49 20.63 11.44
N LEU A 112 -3.41 19.86 10.85
CA LEU A 112 -4.26 20.34 9.77
C LEU A 112 -5.22 21.45 10.24
N GLU A 113 -5.75 21.34 11.46
CA GLU A 113 -6.58 22.37 12.08
C GLU A 113 -5.78 23.61 12.49
N GLU A 114 -4.57 23.44 13.02
CA GLU A 114 -3.66 24.56 13.27
C GLU A 114 -3.26 25.25 11.96
N LEU A 115 -2.97 24.49 10.90
CA LEU A 115 -2.63 25.01 9.57
C LEU A 115 -3.75 25.89 9.03
N GLU A 116 -5.01 25.43 9.11
CA GLU A 116 -6.19 26.19 8.70
C GLU A 116 -6.32 27.51 9.50
N GLN A 117 -6.17 27.45 10.83
CA GLN A 117 -6.24 28.65 11.68
C GLN A 117 -5.12 29.65 11.35
N VAL A 118 -3.88 29.18 11.19
CA VAL A 118 -2.74 30.05 10.89
C VAL A 118 -2.87 30.66 9.49
N LEU A 119 -3.38 29.93 8.49
CA LEU A 119 -3.64 30.45 7.14
C LEU A 119 -4.70 31.55 7.13
N PHE A 120 -5.83 31.36 7.80
CA PHE A 120 -6.99 32.25 7.68
C PHE A 120 -7.11 33.32 8.78
N ARG A 121 -6.36 33.22 9.88
CA ARG A 121 -6.41 34.19 11.01
C ARG A 121 -5.09 34.91 11.27
N GLU A 122 -3.97 34.19 11.29
CA GLU A 122 -2.67 34.77 11.62
C GLU A 122 -1.88 35.23 10.39
N ASN A 123 -2.13 34.61 9.23
CA ASN A 123 -1.39 34.78 7.97
C ASN A 123 0.15 34.63 8.13
N SER A 124 0.59 33.85 9.12
CA SER A 124 2.00 33.68 9.46
C SER A 124 2.68 32.68 8.53
N ARG A 125 3.19 33.16 7.39
CA ARG A 125 3.77 32.31 6.32
C ARG A 125 4.86 31.34 6.82
N THR A 126 5.71 31.78 7.76
CA THR A 126 6.74 30.91 8.37
C THR A 126 6.13 29.75 9.16
N ARG A 127 5.03 30.00 9.89
CA ARG A 127 4.32 28.96 10.67
C ARG A 127 3.52 28.02 9.76
N VAL A 128 2.92 28.54 8.68
CA VAL A 128 2.28 27.74 7.61
C VAL A 128 3.28 26.75 7.02
N LEU A 129 4.46 27.21 6.58
CA LEU A 129 5.49 26.35 5.99
C LEU A 129 6.00 25.31 6.99
N ARG A 130 6.20 25.70 8.26
CA ARG A 130 6.61 24.76 9.31
C ARG A 130 5.58 23.64 9.52
N LEU A 131 4.29 23.97 9.63
CA LEU A 131 3.23 22.98 9.80
C LEU A 131 3.11 22.04 8.59
N MET A 132 3.32 22.54 7.37
CA MET A 132 3.38 21.71 6.16
C MET A 132 4.56 20.72 6.19
N GLU A 133 5.75 21.15 6.63
CA GLU A 133 6.91 20.27 6.78
C GLU A 133 6.75 19.27 7.94
N ASP A 134 6.15 19.67 9.06
CA ASP A 134 5.86 18.78 10.20
C ASP A 134 4.87 17.65 9.77
N ILE A 135 3.80 18.00 9.03
CA ILE A 135 2.87 17.03 8.42
C ILE A 135 3.62 16.11 7.43
N LYS A 136 4.41 16.67 6.52
CA LYS A 136 5.14 15.91 5.49
C LYS A 136 6.14 14.93 6.11
N GLY A 137 6.93 15.38 7.09
CA GLY A 137 7.90 14.55 7.82
C GLY A 137 7.22 13.41 8.57
N CYS A 138 6.04 13.66 9.14
CA CYS A 138 5.24 12.61 9.77
C CYS A 138 4.78 11.55 8.77
N LEU A 139 4.22 11.97 7.61
CA LEU A 139 3.80 11.04 6.56
C LEU A 139 4.96 10.18 6.04
N ILE A 140 6.11 10.80 5.77
CA ILE A 140 7.34 10.08 5.35
C ILE A 140 7.74 9.04 6.41
N SER A 141 7.75 9.40 7.69
CA SER A 141 8.10 8.51 8.81
C SER A 141 7.13 7.33 9.03
N LEU A 142 5.95 7.33 8.40
CA LEU A 142 5.02 6.19 8.43
C LEU A 142 5.12 5.28 7.20
N LEU A 143 5.57 5.84 6.07
CA LEU A 143 5.51 5.21 4.75
C LEU A 143 6.83 4.59 4.31
N PHE A 144 7.96 5.08 4.84
CA PHE A 144 9.31 4.62 4.54
C PHE A 144 10.00 4.06 5.80
#